data_AF-A0A2I1FWF4-F1
#
_entry.id   AF-A0A2I1FWF4-F1
#
_cell.length_a   1.000
_cell.length_b   1.000
_cell.length_c   1.000
_cell.angle_alpha   90.00
_cell.angle_beta   90.00
_cell.angle_gamma   90.00
#
_symmetry.space_group_name_H-M   'P 1'
#
loop_
_entity.id
_entity.type
_entity.pdbx_description
1 polymer ?
#
loop_
_entity_poly.entity_id
_entity_poly.type
_entity_poly.pdbx_seq_one_letter_code
_entity_poly.pdbx_strand_id
1 'polypeptide(L)'
;MRFNFLLFLLTTLIAVALSQDWKPCQVNIKLKGTNDFWTLGIGKSVILQPKGPKSLKLTTVPFGVTPKNVKGSAIDRFHGESIKSNGLHKGITLSSTVRNPNQCWHFQNEFIQPCNNLSLALTASGPGPGPCIVKLECIGSSNRQKWVFSKVK
;
A
#
# COMPACT_ATOMS: atom_id res chain seq x y z
N MET A 1 -16.10 -34.21 -35.47
CA MET A 1 -15.80 -32.90 -34.84
C MET A 1 -15.74 -32.98 -33.29
N ARG A 2 -15.10 -34.00 -32.70
CA ARG A 2 -15.05 -34.18 -31.22
C ARG A 2 -13.69 -33.83 -30.59
N PHE A 3 -12.64 -33.67 -31.40
CA PHE A 3 -11.27 -33.42 -30.92
C PHE A 3 -11.00 -31.94 -30.57
N ASN A 4 -11.64 -30.99 -31.25
CA ASN A 4 -11.43 -29.55 -30.99
C ASN A 4 -12.07 -29.05 -29.68
N PHE A 5 -13.16 -29.69 -29.22
CA PHE A 5 -13.82 -29.29 -27.98
C PHE A 5 -13.02 -29.67 -26.73
N LEU A 6 -12.39 -30.86 -26.74
CA LEU A 6 -11.53 -31.33 -25.65
C LEU A 6 -10.25 -30.48 -25.52
N LEU A 7 -9.66 -30.06 -26.63
CA LEU A 7 -8.47 -29.20 -26.62
C LEU A 7 -8.80 -27.80 -26.08
N PHE A 8 -9.96 -27.25 -26.42
CA PHE A 8 -10.44 -25.96 -25.90
C PHE A 8 -10.80 -26.02 -24.40
N LEU A 9 -11.37 -27.14 -23.94
CA LEU A 9 -11.66 -27.33 -22.51
C LEU A 9 -10.36 -27.49 -21.70
N LEU A 10 -9.36 -28.18 -22.25
CA LEU A 10 -8.08 -28.39 -21.58
C LEU A 10 -7.27 -27.08 -21.48
N THR A 11 -7.26 -26.24 -22.53
CA THR A 11 -6.57 -24.94 -22.49
C THR A 11 -7.25 -23.95 -21.56
N THR A 12 -8.59 -23.96 -21.48
CA THR A 12 -9.33 -23.12 -20.52
C THR A 12 -9.14 -23.58 -19.08
N LEU A 13 -9.13 -24.89 -18.79
CA LEU A 13 -8.82 -25.40 -17.45
C LEU A 13 -7.38 -25.06 -17.01
N ILE A 14 -6.40 -25.16 -17.91
CA ILE A 14 -5.00 -24.81 -17.59
C ILE A 14 -4.85 -23.30 -17.33
N ALA A 15 -5.52 -22.46 -18.10
CA ALA A 15 -5.54 -21.02 -17.86
C ALA A 15 -6.23 -20.65 -16.53
N VAL A 16 -7.31 -21.35 -16.17
CA VAL A 16 -7.99 -21.16 -14.88
C VAL A 16 -7.12 -21.65 -13.72
N ALA A 17 -6.46 -22.81 -13.86
CA ALA A 17 -5.56 -23.37 -12.85
C ALA A 17 -4.30 -22.51 -12.62
N LEU A 18 -3.73 -21.91 -13.67
CA LEU A 18 -2.61 -20.96 -13.54
C LEU A 18 -3.02 -19.61 -12.96
N SER A 19 -4.31 -19.25 -12.99
CA SER A 19 -4.81 -18.01 -12.37
C SER A 19 -5.09 -18.14 -10.87
N GLN A 20 -5.12 -19.36 -10.33
CA GLN A 20 -5.66 -19.62 -8.98
C GLN A 20 -4.67 -19.46 -7.81
N ASP A 21 -3.36 -19.30 -8.05
CA ASP A 21 -2.38 -19.24 -6.95
C ASP A 21 -1.51 -17.98 -6.89
N TRP A 22 -1.79 -16.96 -7.70
CA TRP A 22 -1.12 -15.66 -7.51
C TRP A 22 -1.81 -14.84 -6.42
N LYS A 23 -1.54 -15.19 -5.15
CA LYS A 23 -1.79 -14.28 -4.03
C LYS A 23 -0.67 -13.25 -4.02
N PRO A 24 -0.93 -11.96 -4.30
CA PRO A 24 0.10 -10.94 -4.17
C PRO A 24 0.62 -10.96 -2.73
N CYS A 25 1.95 -10.91 -2.58
CA CYS A 25 2.61 -10.98 -1.28
C CYS A 25 2.07 -9.91 -0.34
N GLN A 26 1.42 -10.33 0.75
CA GLN A 26 1.01 -9.40 1.79
C GLN A 26 2.22 -8.95 2.62
N VAL A 27 2.22 -7.68 2.96
CA VAL A 27 3.23 -7.03 3.78
C VAL A 27 2.57 -6.25 4.91
N ASN A 28 3.26 -6.15 6.05
CA ASN A 28 3.03 -5.08 7.01
C ASN A 28 4.04 -3.96 6.75
N ILE A 29 3.59 -2.71 6.86
CA ILE A 29 4.44 -1.52 6.75
C ILE A 29 4.75 -1.05 8.17
N LYS A 30 6.03 -0.85 8.47
CA LYS A 30 6.54 -0.43 9.78
C LYS A 30 7.41 0.81 9.66
N LEU A 31 7.39 1.64 10.70
CA LEU A 31 8.32 2.75 10.82
C LEU A 31 9.76 2.23 11.07
N LYS A 32 10.73 2.74 10.30
CA LYS A 32 12.13 2.30 10.45
C LYS A 32 12.66 2.65 11.85
N GLY A 33 13.32 1.69 12.48
CA GLY A 33 13.92 1.85 13.80
C GLY A 33 12.95 1.72 14.99
N THR A 34 11.66 1.45 14.76
CA THR A 34 10.69 1.21 15.85
C THR A 34 10.00 -0.16 15.72
N ASN A 35 9.11 -0.53 16.64
CA ASN A 35 8.25 -1.71 16.50
C ASN A 35 6.81 -1.33 16.12
N ASP A 36 6.61 -0.14 15.53
CA ASP A 36 5.30 0.39 15.20
C ASP A 36 4.94 0.12 13.74
N PHE A 37 3.76 -0.45 13.55
CA PHE A 37 3.21 -0.85 12.28
C PHE A 37 2.00 0.00 11.94
N TRP A 38 1.74 0.13 10.65
CA TRP A 38 0.49 0.71 10.16
C TRP A 38 -0.70 -0.14 10.62
N THR A 39 -1.67 0.52 11.22
CA THR A 39 -2.92 -0.04 11.77
C THR A 39 -4.05 0.95 11.49
N LEU A 40 -5.30 0.51 11.69
CA LEU A 40 -6.48 1.36 11.52
C LEU A 40 -6.89 1.99 12.84
N GLY A 41 -6.93 3.32 12.83
CA GLY A 41 -7.57 4.14 13.84
C GLY A 41 -9.03 4.42 13.52
N ILE A 42 -9.59 5.37 14.28
CA ILE A 42 -10.95 5.87 14.09
C ILE A 42 -11.10 6.45 12.68
N GLY A 43 -12.27 6.24 12.05
CA GLY A 43 -12.57 6.79 10.73
C GLY A 43 -11.68 6.24 9.61
N LYS A 44 -11.13 5.03 9.78
CA LYS A 44 -10.18 4.39 8.84
C LYS A 44 -8.89 5.20 8.62
N SER A 45 -8.51 6.06 9.58
CA SER A 45 -7.20 6.71 9.59
C SER A 45 -6.09 5.68 9.75
N VAL A 46 -4.94 5.90 9.10
CA VAL A 46 -3.77 5.07 9.33
C VAL A 46 -2.97 5.66 10.48
N ILE A 47 -2.82 4.85 11.52
CA ILE A 47 -2.04 5.18 12.72
C ILE A 47 -0.91 4.18 12.89
N LEU A 48 -0.04 4.44 13.85
CA LEU A 48 1.08 3.59 14.24
C LEU A 48 0.82 3.00 15.63
N GLN A 49 0.94 1.68 15.73
CA GLN A 49 0.85 0.92 16.98
C GLN A 49 1.84 -0.25 16.95
N PRO A 50 2.25 -0.78 18.12
CA PRO A 50 3.00 -2.02 18.18
C PRO A 50 2.34 -3.15 17.39
N LYS A 51 3.14 -4.06 16.84
CA LYS A 51 2.62 -5.18 16.03
C LYS A 51 1.55 -5.96 16.81
N GLY A 52 0.42 -6.20 16.15
CA GLY A 52 -0.66 -6.97 16.74
C GLY A 52 -1.70 -7.42 15.71
N PRO A 53 -2.82 -8.01 16.16
CA PRO A 53 -3.88 -8.50 15.27
C PRO A 53 -4.50 -7.41 14.38
N LYS A 54 -4.43 -6.15 14.81
CA LYS A 54 -4.95 -4.98 14.08
C LYS A 54 -3.98 -4.40 13.05
N SER A 55 -2.74 -4.91 12.98
CA SER A 55 -1.77 -4.46 11.99
C SER A 55 -2.27 -4.72 10.57
N LEU A 56 -2.15 -3.72 9.72
CA LEU A 56 -2.63 -3.79 8.34
C LEU A 56 -1.80 -4.79 7.53
N LYS A 57 -2.48 -5.73 6.90
CA LYS A 57 -1.93 -6.63 5.88
C LYS A 57 -2.24 -6.02 4.52
N LEU A 58 -1.20 -5.55 3.84
CA LEU A 58 -1.29 -4.72 2.63
C LEU A 58 -0.61 -5.41 1.46
N THR A 59 -0.97 -5.03 0.24
CA THR A 59 -0.36 -5.49 -1.01
C THR A 59 -0.03 -4.27 -1.85
N THR A 60 1.15 -4.24 -2.48
CA THR A 60 1.49 -3.20 -3.44
C THR A 60 1.11 -3.66 -4.84
N VAL A 61 0.24 -2.91 -5.52
CA VAL A 61 -0.27 -3.27 -6.85
C VAL A 61 0.19 -2.22 -7.86
N PRO A 62 0.77 -2.59 -9.01
CA PRO A 62 1.16 -1.62 -10.03
C PRO A 62 0.03 -0.65 -10.36
N PHE A 63 0.34 0.64 -10.33
CA PHE A 63 -0.58 1.69 -10.70
C PHE A 63 -0.48 1.90 -12.20
N GLY A 64 -1.61 2.02 -12.90
CA GLY A 64 -1.65 2.15 -14.35
C GLY A 64 -1.03 3.47 -14.83
N VAL A 65 -1.89 4.48 -15.08
CA VAL A 65 -1.43 5.77 -15.61
C VAL A 65 -0.84 6.62 -14.48
N THR A 66 0.40 7.06 -14.68
CA THR A 66 1.18 7.89 -13.77
C THR A 66 1.84 9.02 -14.55
N PRO A 67 2.24 10.14 -13.88
CA PRO A 67 3.05 11.17 -14.54
C PRO A 67 4.29 10.55 -15.21
N LYS A 68 4.72 11.12 -16.36
CA LYS A 68 5.83 10.58 -17.15
C LYS A 68 7.04 10.29 -16.25
N ASN A 69 7.56 9.06 -16.35
CA ASN A 69 8.74 8.53 -15.63
C ASN A 69 8.56 8.21 -14.13
N VAL A 70 7.35 8.23 -13.57
CA VAL A 70 7.10 7.80 -12.18
C VAL A 70 6.52 6.40 -12.16
N LYS A 71 7.23 5.42 -11.58
CA LYS A 71 6.64 4.09 -11.32
C LYS A 71 5.76 4.17 -10.08
N GLY A 72 4.44 4.17 -10.28
CA GLY A 72 3.46 4.19 -9.19
C GLY A 72 2.94 2.80 -8.81
N SER A 73 2.55 2.64 -7.55
CA SER A 73 1.74 1.51 -7.07
C SER A 73 0.63 2.00 -6.15
N ALA A 74 -0.49 1.29 -6.13
CA ALA A 74 -1.46 1.38 -5.04
C ALA A 74 -0.97 0.57 -3.83
N ILE A 75 -1.43 0.94 -2.64
CA ILE A 75 -1.19 0.18 -1.40
C ILE A 75 -2.57 -0.31 -0.94
N ASP A 76 -2.86 -1.57 -1.20
CA ASP A 76 -4.20 -2.11 -1.13
C ASP A 76 -4.37 -3.10 0.03
N ARG A 77 -5.59 -3.26 0.50
CA ARG A 77 -6.06 -4.46 1.20
C ARG A 77 -6.81 -5.36 0.23
N PHE A 78 -6.82 -6.65 0.52
CA PHE A 78 -7.60 -7.64 -0.24
C PHE A 78 -9.12 -7.40 -0.27
N HIS A 79 -9.65 -6.48 0.53
CA HIS A 79 -11.08 -6.14 0.54
C HIS A 79 -11.43 -5.01 -0.43
N GLY A 80 -10.57 -4.68 -1.40
CA GLY A 80 -10.82 -3.62 -2.38
C GLY A 80 -10.68 -2.21 -1.79
N GLU A 81 -9.92 -2.06 -0.72
CA GLU A 81 -9.61 -0.76 -0.12
C GLU A 81 -8.16 -0.39 -0.40
N SER A 82 -7.88 0.88 -0.70
CA SER A 82 -6.55 1.42 -0.97
C SER A 82 -6.25 2.57 -0.02
N ILE A 83 -4.97 2.70 0.33
CA ILE A 83 -4.45 3.87 1.05
C ILE A 83 -4.59 5.11 0.17
N LYS A 84 -5.19 6.15 0.73
CA LYS A 84 -5.51 7.42 0.08
C LYS A 84 -4.86 8.58 0.83
N SER A 85 -4.20 9.46 0.07
CA SER A 85 -3.79 10.77 0.52
C SER A 85 -4.99 11.71 0.67
N ASN A 86 -5.05 12.42 1.80
CA ASN A 86 -6.03 13.48 2.03
C ASN A 86 -5.46 14.88 1.79
N GLY A 87 -4.19 14.97 1.33
CA GLY A 87 -3.47 16.22 1.10
C GLY A 87 -2.32 16.46 2.09
N LEU A 88 -1.61 17.56 1.88
CA LEU A 88 -0.49 17.98 2.70
C LEU A 88 -0.92 18.22 4.16
N HIS A 89 -0.08 17.81 5.11
CA HIS A 89 -0.29 17.88 6.57
C HIS A 89 -1.47 17.06 7.10
N LYS A 90 -2.19 16.34 6.24
CA LYS A 90 -3.35 15.52 6.61
C LYS A 90 -2.97 14.05 6.73
N GLY A 91 -3.59 13.37 7.69
CA GLY A 91 -3.45 11.93 7.84
C GLY A 91 -3.95 11.19 6.62
N ILE A 92 -3.31 10.09 6.25
CA ILE A 92 -3.81 9.19 5.22
C ILE A 92 -4.93 8.31 5.77
N THR A 93 -5.82 7.88 4.90
CA THR A 93 -6.94 7.01 5.25
C THR A 93 -6.99 5.81 4.32
N LEU A 94 -7.64 4.75 4.79
CA LEU A 94 -8.02 3.63 3.96
C LEU A 94 -9.42 3.92 3.37
N SER A 95 -9.56 3.86 2.05
CA SER A 95 -10.83 4.11 1.35
C SER A 95 -11.05 3.10 0.23
N SER A 96 -12.25 3.04 -0.34
CA SER A 96 -12.51 2.21 -1.52
C SER A 96 -11.49 2.49 -2.64
N THR A 97 -11.12 1.45 -3.37
CA THR A 97 -10.15 1.55 -4.47
C THR A 97 -10.82 2.20 -5.67
N VAL A 98 -10.34 3.39 -6.05
CA VAL A 98 -10.82 4.15 -7.22
C VAL A 98 -9.70 4.36 -8.25
N ARG A 99 -8.44 4.05 -7.88
CA ARG A 99 -7.24 4.18 -8.74
C ARG A 99 -7.09 5.59 -9.33
N ASN A 100 -7.22 6.60 -8.48
CA ASN A 100 -6.94 8.00 -8.82
C ASN A 100 -5.57 8.46 -8.26
N PRO A 101 -5.05 9.64 -8.68
CA PRO A 101 -3.72 10.10 -8.26
C PRO A 101 -3.49 10.17 -6.74
N ASN A 102 -4.54 10.34 -5.94
CA ASN A 102 -4.44 10.38 -4.47
C ASN A 102 -4.22 8.99 -3.84
N GLN A 103 -4.38 7.91 -4.60
CA GLN A 103 -4.10 6.53 -4.21
C GLN A 103 -2.84 5.97 -4.88
N CYS A 104 -2.09 6.82 -5.60
CA CYS A 104 -0.86 6.44 -6.25
C CYS A 104 0.35 6.79 -5.39
N TRP A 105 1.17 5.78 -5.12
CA TRP A 105 2.39 5.90 -4.32
C TRP A 105 3.62 5.50 -5.13
N HIS A 106 4.64 6.32 -5.08
CA HIS A 106 5.97 6.03 -5.59
C HIS A 106 6.86 5.58 -4.42
N PHE A 107 7.58 4.47 -4.62
CA PHE A 107 8.52 3.95 -3.63
C PHE A 107 9.92 4.26 -4.12
N GLN A 108 10.64 5.08 -3.34
CA GLN A 108 12.02 5.43 -3.62
C GLN A 108 12.85 5.23 -2.36
N ASN A 109 13.79 4.29 -2.41
CA ASN A 109 14.54 3.83 -1.24
C ASN A 109 13.58 3.39 -0.11
N GLU A 110 13.57 4.11 1.01
CA GLU A 110 12.72 3.83 2.17
C GLU A 110 11.55 4.83 2.29
N PHE A 111 11.41 5.73 1.32
CA PHE A 111 10.34 6.71 1.28
C PHE A 111 9.13 6.19 0.51
N ILE A 112 7.95 6.59 0.97
CA ILE A 112 6.69 6.42 0.24
C ILE A 112 6.20 7.82 -0.10
N GLN A 113 6.22 8.17 -1.38
CA GLN A 113 5.90 9.50 -1.91
C GLN A 113 4.60 9.41 -2.72
N PRO A 114 3.78 10.45 -2.81
CA PRO A 114 2.65 10.45 -3.72
C PRO A 114 3.16 10.62 -5.16
N CYS A 115 2.59 9.88 -6.12
CA CYS A 115 3.10 9.91 -7.50
C CYS A 115 3.05 11.29 -8.18
N ASN A 116 2.16 12.17 -7.72
CA ASN A 116 1.98 13.51 -8.29
C ASN A 116 2.92 14.57 -7.68
N ASN A 117 3.61 14.28 -6.58
CA ASN A 117 4.53 15.22 -5.95
C ASN A 117 5.62 14.50 -5.14
N LEU A 118 6.77 14.26 -5.78
CA LEU A 118 7.90 13.56 -5.17
C LEU A 118 8.66 14.40 -4.12
N SER A 119 8.35 15.69 -3.99
CA SER A 119 8.91 16.52 -2.91
C SER A 119 8.23 16.26 -1.56
N LEU A 120 7.21 15.40 -1.52
CA LEU A 120 6.48 15.02 -0.31
C LEU A 120 6.67 13.54 0.01
N ALA A 121 6.64 13.18 1.29
CA ALA A 121 6.74 11.80 1.75
C ALA A 121 5.79 11.52 2.91
N LEU A 122 5.34 10.27 3.01
CA LEU A 122 4.60 9.79 4.17
C LEU A 122 5.48 9.82 5.41
N THR A 123 4.94 10.42 6.46
CA THR A 123 5.66 10.81 7.67
C THR A 123 4.85 10.41 8.89
N ALA A 124 5.50 9.71 9.82
CA ALA A 124 4.99 9.47 11.15
C ALA A 124 4.95 10.79 11.94
N SER A 125 3.79 11.13 12.48
CA SER A 125 3.57 12.38 13.23
C SER A 125 2.75 12.13 14.48
N GLY A 126 3.24 12.59 15.61
CA GLY A 126 2.54 12.49 16.88
C GLY A 126 3.37 13.08 18.02
N PRO A 127 2.73 13.44 19.15
CA PRO A 127 3.34 14.21 20.23
C PRO A 127 4.22 13.37 21.19
N GLY A 128 4.61 12.14 20.84
CA GLY A 128 5.19 11.20 21.80
C GLY A 128 4.15 10.17 22.24
N PRO A 129 3.77 10.04 23.53
CA PRO A 129 2.98 8.92 24.05
C PRO A 129 1.51 9.00 23.60
N GLY A 130 1.26 8.63 22.36
CA GLY A 130 -0.06 8.53 21.73
C GLY A 130 0.09 7.88 20.36
N PRO A 131 -0.99 7.39 19.73
CA PRO A 131 -0.89 6.77 18.42
C PRO A 131 -0.43 7.83 17.41
N CYS A 132 0.79 7.67 16.90
CA CYS A 132 1.28 8.53 15.83
C CYS A 132 0.42 8.30 14.59
N ILE A 133 0.01 9.37 13.93
CA ILE A 133 -0.68 9.29 12.63
C ILE A 133 0.36 9.22 11.51
N VAL A 134 -0.02 8.64 10.38
CA VAL A 134 0.76 8.74 9.15
C VAL A 134 0.17 9.86 8.31
N LYS A 135 0.96 10.89 8.01
CA LYS A 135 0.53 12.07 7.24
C LYS A 135 1.52 12.42 6.14
N LEU A 136 1.10 13.27 5.21
CA LEU A 136 1.97 13.74 4.13
C LEU A 136 2.72 15.02 4.55
N GLU A 137 4.04 15.03 4.41
CA GLU A 137 4.90 16.19 4.72
C GLU A 137 5.96 16.36 3.64
N CYS A 138 6.65 17.50 3.63
CA CYS A 138 7.84 17.69 2.78
C CYS A 138 8.91 16.64 3.09
N ILE A 139 9.54 16.12 2.05
CA ILE A 139 10.63 15.15 2.21
C ILE A 139 11.81 15.80 2.94
N GLY A 140 12.42 15.06 3.85
CA GLY A 140 13.58 15.48 4.62
C GLY A 140 14.43 14.28 5.05
N SER A 141 15.37 14.52 5.95
CA SER A 141 16.33 13.50 6.44
C SER A 141 15.81 12.68 7.63
N SER A 142 14.57 12.91 8.07
CA SER A 142 14.03 12.30 9.30
C SER A 142 13.77 10.80 9.16
N ASN A 143 14.16 10.02 10.16
CA ASN A 143 13.77 8.61 10.26
C ASN A 143 12.25 8.42 10.39
N ARG A 144 11.50 9.48 10.74
CA ARG A 144 10.04 9.47 10.77
C ARG A 144 9.39 9.29 9.39
N GLN A 145 10.18 9.35 8.31
CA GLN A 145 9.71 9.23 6.92
C GLN A 145 10.15 7.92 6.25
N LYS A 146 10.89 7.08 6.97
CA LYS A 146 11.49 5.86 6.42
C LYS A 146 10.67 4.65 6.85
N TRP A 147 10.30 3.82 5.89
CA TRP A 147 9.39 2.71 6.08
C TRP A 147 10.05 1.38 5.69
N VAL A 148 9.69 0.32 6.41
CA VAL A 148 10.16 -1.04 6.16
C VAL A 148 8.97 -1.93 5.87
N PHE A 149 9.06 -2.70 4.79
CA PHE A 149 8.07 -3.69 4.38
C PHE A 149 8.49 -5.05 4.92
N SER A 150 7.61 -5.69 5.66
CA SER A 150 7.84 -7.03 6.22
C SER A 150 6.78 -7.98 5.70
N LYS A 151 7.20 -9.11 5.13
CA LYS A 151 6.27 -10.14 4.63
C LYS A 151 5.39 -10.62 5.79
N VAL A 152 4.09 -10.71 5.54
CA VAL A 152 3.15 -11.36 6.47
C VAL A 152 3.47 -12.86 6.43
N LYS A 153 3.80 -13.42 7.59
CA LYS A 153 3.95 -14.87 7.76
C LYS A 153 2.58 -15.53 7.92
#